data_AF-A8UXY1-F1
#
_entry.id   AF-A8UXY1-F1
#
_cell.length_a   1.000
_cell.length_b   1.000
_cell.length_c   1.000
_cell.angle_alpha   90.00
_cell.angle_beta   90.00
_cell.angle_gamma   90.00
#
_symmetry.space_group_name_H-M   'P 1'
#
loop_
_entity.id
_entity.type
_entity.pdbx_description
1 polymer ?
#
loop_
_entity_poly.entity_id
_entity_poly.type
_entity_poly.pdbx_seq_one_letter_code
_entity_poly.pdbx_strand_id
1 'polypeptide(L)'
;MSYSKSLEDFVLRLKGGVFFLSPRERLFLKLLEDMGVPEHVAREGIERCYTALNPRRRSKHPLFMCFRNVMEAYENHLRLEAQRVEIDWKKRFEEKVRGVKKFVNLSVKDPESEKEAQEILKKVETELFRELWKQLSKEEKREIKEKFKEFRDNKAVFGELVKRELQKRFGVPTLSLYVD
;
A
#
# COMPACT_ATOMS: atom_id res chain seq x y z
N MET A 1 -4.54 -19.33 7.52
CA MET A 1 -5.73 -18.83 8.24
C MET A 1 -5.82 -17.34 7.97
N SER A 2 -6.99 -16.82 7.61
CA SER A 2 -7.13 -15.38 7.36
C SER A 2 -7.15 -14.61 8.66
N TYR A 3 -6.22 -13.65 8.82
CA TYR A 3 -6.16 -12.82 10.02
C TYR A 3 -7.21 -11.70 10.01
N SER A 4 -7.89 -11.48 8.88
CA SER A 4 -8.93 -10.44 8.76
C SER A 4 -9.97 -10.53 9.88
N LYS A 5 -10.42 -11.74 10.26
CA LYS A 5 -11.34 -11.97 11.38
C LYS A 5 -10.79 -11.51 12.73
N SER A 6 -9.52 -11.80 13.00
CA SER A 6 -8.83 -11.37 14.23
C SER A 6 -8.72 -9.84 14.31
N LEU A 7 -8.51 -9.19 13.16
CA LEU A 7 -8.55 -7.73 13.06
C LEU A 7 -9.96 -7.15 13.22
N GLU A 8 -11.02 -7.84 12.79
CA GLU A 8 -12.40 -7.34 12.98
C GLU A 8 -12.68 -7.09 14.46
N ASP A 9 -12.44 -8.08 15.32
CA ASP A 9 -12.66 -7.96 16.76
C ASP A 9 -11.83 -6.83 17.38
N PHE A 10 -10.57 -6.70 16.95
CA PHE A 10 -9.68 -5.64 17.39
C PHE A 10 -10.22 -4.25 17.02
N VAL A 11 -10.66 -4.06 15.78
CA VAL A 11 -11.21 -2.78 15.30
C VAL A 11 -12.52 -2.45 16.04
N LEU A 12 -13.39 -3.42 16.26
CA LEU A 12 -14.65 -3.21 16.97
C LEU A 12 -14.43 -2.68 18.40
N ARG A 13 -13.42 -3.21 19.11
CA ARG A 13 -13.01 -2.70 20.43
C ARG A 13 -12.54 -1.26 20.36
N LEU A 14 -11.75 -0.90 19.35
CA LEU A 14 -11.25 0.47 19.17
C LEU A 14 -12.36 1.47 18.82
N LYS A 15 -13.32 1.06 17.98
CA LYS A 15 -14.44 1.91 17.56
C LYS A 15 -15.36 2.26 18.73
N GLY A 16 -15.67 1.27 19.58
CA GLY A 16 -16.59 1.41 20.71
C GLY A 16 -18.04 1.66 20.27
N GLY A 17 -18.99 0.88 20.79
CA GLY A 17 -20.42 1.08 20.49
C GLY A 17 -20.86 0.70 19.08
N VAL A 18 -20.09 -0.16 18.39
CA VAL A 18 -20.45 -0.75 17.09
C VAL A 18 -20.32 -2.27 17.19
N PHE A 19 -21.29 -3.01 16.66
CA PHE A 19 -21.34 -4.49 16.75
C PHE A 19 -20.75 -5.20 15.53
N PHE A 20 -20.64 -4.50 14.39
CA PHE A 20 -20.14 -5.07 13.14
C PHE A 20 -19.45 -4.00 12.30
N LEU A 21 -18.42 -4.41 11.55
CA LEU A 21 -17.83 -3.58 10.51
C LEU A 21 -18.74 -3.53 9.29
N SER A 22 -18.74 -2.39 8.60
CA SER A 22 -19.41 -2.29 7.31
C SER A 22 -18.75 -3.22 6.27
N PRO A 23 -19.46 -3.65 5.22
CA PRO A 23 -18.87 -4.47 4.15
C PRO A 23 -17.59 -3.86 3.56
N ARG A 24 -17.58 -2.53 3.38
CA ARG A 24 -16.43 -1.77 2.87
C ARG A 24 -15.22 -1.84 3.82
N GLU A 25 -15.43 -1.87 5.13
CA GLU A 25 -14.35 -2.00 6.10
C GLU A 25 -13.81 -3.43 6.18
N ARG A 26 -14.67 -4.44 6.03
CA ARG A 26 -14.20 -5.84 5.89
C ARG A 26 -13.39 -6.04 4.61
N LEU A 27 -13.84 -5.44 3.50
CA LEU A 27 -13.06 -5.42 2.25
C LEU A 27 -11.69 -4.76 2.44
N PHE A 28 -11.62 -3.69 3.24
CA PHE A 28 -10.36 -3.05 3.56
C PHE A 28 -9.42 -3.96 4.38
N LEU A 29 -9.93 -4.69 5.38
CA LEU A 29 -9.11 -5.65 6.12
C LEU A 29 -8.58 -6.78 5.23
N LYS A 30 -9.44 -7.31 4.36
CA LYS A 30 -9.03 -8.30 3.36
C LYS A 30 -7.98 -7.73 2.40
N LEU A 31 -8.11 -6.48 1.99
CA LEU A 31 -7.12 -5.81 1.16
C LEU A 31 -5.74 -5.78 1.83
N LEU A 32 -5.66 -5.45 3.13
CA LEU A 32 -4.38 -5.46 3.85
C LEU A 32 -3.74 -6.85 3.84
N GLU A 33 -4.56 -7.90 4.00
CA GLU A 33 -4.10 -9.29 3.92
C GLU A 33 -3.64 -9.67 2.52
N ASP A 34 -4.41 -9.31 1.48
CA ASP A 34 -4.03 -9.49 0.08
C ASP A 34 -2.79 -8.66 -0.28
N MET A 35 -2.45 -7.63 0.49
CA MET A 35 -1.21 -6.84 0.40
C MET A 35 -0.02 -7.50 1.08
N GLY A 36 -0.22 -8.61 1.80
CA GLY A 36 0.83 -9.28 2.55
C GLY A 36 1.26 -8.51 3.80
N VAL A 37 0.48 -7.53 4.25
CA VAL A 37 0.78 -6.80 5.49
C VAL A 37 0.69 -7.80 6.65
N PRO A 38 1.70 -7.93 7.52
CA PRO A 38 1.57 -8.82 8.67
C PRO A 38 0.49 -8.34 9.65
N GLU A 39 -0.23 -9.26 10.29
CA GLU A 39 -1.34 -8.91 11.20
C GLU A 39 -0.90 -7.90 12.28
N HIS A 40 0.25 -8.13 12.91
CA HIS A 40 0.76 -7.27 13.98
C HIS A 40 1.06 -5.84 13.48
N VAL A 41 1.54 -5.69 12.25
CA VAL A 41 1.79 -4.39 11.61
C VAL A 41 0.47 -3.68 11.28
N ALA A 42 -0.51 -4.42 10.74
CA ALA A 42 -1.84 -3.88 10.50
C ALA A 42 -2.50 -3.41 11.80
N ARG A 43 -2.38 -4.20 12.88
CA ARG A 43 -2.84 -3.80 14.23
C ARG A 43 -2.18 -2.51 14.68
N GLU A 44 -0.85 -2.40 14.59
CA GLU A 44 -0.10 -1.20 14.99
C GLU A 44 -0.61 0.05 14.25
N GLY A 45 -0.72 -0.02 12.93
CA GLY A 45 -1.18 1.11 12.12
C GLY A 45 -2.62 1.52 12.41
N ILE A 46 -3.51 0.54 12.59
CA ILE A 46 -4.91 0.79 12.98
C ILE A 46 -4.97 1.41 14.38
N GLU A 47 -4.22 0.87 15.34
CA GLU A 47 -4.18 1.39 16.70
C GLU A 47 -3.69 2.83 16.75
N ARG A 48 -2.58 3.13 16.07
CA ARG A 48 -2.03 4.49 15.96
C ARG A 48 -3.05 5.46 15.38
N CYS A 49 -3.80 5.04 14.36
CA CYS A 49 -4.87 5.84 13.77
C CYS A 49 -6.00 6.15 14.75
N TYR A 50 -6.56 5.14 15.42
CA TYR A 50 -7.72 5.33 16.32
C TYR A 50 -7.36 6.00 17.64
N THR A 51 -6.16 5.74 18.18
CA THR A 51 -5.70 6.36 19.42
C THR A 51 -5.53 7.87 19.26
N ALA A 52 -5.14 8.35 18.09
CA ALA A 52 -5.08 9.77 17.75
C ALA A 52 -6.46 10.46 17.64
N LEU A 53 -7.56 9.68 17.56
CA LEU A 53 -8.92 10.22 17.48
C LEU A 53 -9.53 10.40 18.88
N ASN A 54 -10.37 11.44 18.98
CA ASN A 54 -11.26 11.61 20.13
C ASN A 54 -12.16 10.35 20.28
N PRO A 55 -12.22 9.71 21.47
CA PRO A 55 -13.02 8.50 21.71
C PRO A 55 -14.46 8.59 21.22
N ARG A 56 -15.12 9.75 21.36
CA ARG A 56 -16.52 9.96 20.94
C ARG A 56 -16.73 9.89 19.42
N ARG A 57 -15.66 10.01 18.63
CA ARG A 57 -15.70 10.01 17.16
C ARG A 57 -15.27 8.69 16.54
N ARG A 58 -14.70 7.76 17.32
CA ARG A 58 -14.13 6.50 16.82
C ARG A 58 -15.17 5.61 16.15
N SER A 59 -16.36 5.50 16.72
CA SER A 59 -17.46 4.68 16.18
C SER A 59 -17.85 5.06 14.74
N LYS A 60 -17.78 6.35 14.41
CA LYS A 60 -18.12 6.90 13.09
C LYS A 60 -16.92 7.03 12.16
N HIS A 61 -15.70 6.79 12.63
CA HIS A 61 -14.51 6.93 11.81
C HIS A 61 -14.35 5.71 10.89
N PRO A 62 -14.34 5.85 9.55
CA PRO A 62 -14.22 4.70 8.67
C PRO A 62 -12.82 4.07 8.73
N LEU A 63 -12.72 2.75 8.88
CA LEU A 63 -11.43 2.05 9.05
C LEU A 63 -10.42 2.32 7.91
N PHE A 64 -10.89 2.41 6.67
CA PHE A 64 -10.03 2.65 5.51
C PHE A 64 -9.33 4.02 5.53
N MET A 65 -9.73 4.94 6.41
CA MET A 65 -9.00 6.20 6.65
C MET A 65 -7.67 5.97 7.37
N CYS A 66 -7.49 4.83 8.05
CA CYS A 66 -6.25 4.44 8.70
C CYS A 66 -5.21 3.87 7.74
N PHE A 67 -5.51 3.78 6.44
CA PHE A 67 -4.63 3.19 5.44
C PHE A 67 -3.22 3.79 5.46
N ARG A 68 -3.09 5.13 5.56
CA ARG A 68 -1.78 5.78 5.62
C ARG A 68 -0.95 5.29 6.81
N ASN A 69 -1.54 5.23 8.00
CA ASN A 69 -0.85 4.76 9.21
C ASN A 69 -0.45 3.29 9.11
N VAL A 70 -1.27 2.46 8.47
CA VAL A 70 -0.93 1.04 8.21
C VAL A 70 0.24 0.93 7.23
N MET A 71 0.23 1.69 6.14
CA MET A 71 1.31 1.66 5.16
C MET A 71 2.63 2.22 5.72
N GLU A 72 2.58 3.24 6.58
CA GLU A 72 3.76 3.72 7.32
C GLU A 72 4.34 2.65 8.25
N ALA A 73 3.49 1.96 9.01
CA ALA A 73 3.92 0.85 9.86
C ALA A 73 4.53 -0.28 9.03
N TYR A 74 3.93 -0.59 7.87
CA TYR A 74 4.41 -1.63 6.97
C TYR A 74 5.74 -1.29 6.31
N GLU A 75 5.92 -0.06 5.82
CA GLU A 75 7.21 0.38 5.28
C GLU A 75 8.31 0.31 6.35
N ASN A 76 8.02 0.71 7.59
CA ASN A 76 9.00 0.60 8.67
C ASN A 76 9.31 -0.86 9.03
N HIS A 77 8.31 -1.73 9.05
CA HIS A 77 8.49 -3.17 9.27
C HIS A 77 9.42 -3.77 8.22
N LEU A 78 9.13 -3.55 6.94
CA LEU A 78 9.95 -4.03 5.83
C LEU A 78 11.38 -3.49 5.89
N ARG A 79 11.57 -2.22 6.25
CA ARG A 79 12.89 -1.62 6.45
C ARG A 79 13.67 -2.29 7.58
N LEU A 80 13.01 -2.59 8.70
CA LEU A 80 13.66 -3.27 9.83
C LEU A 80 14.00 -4.73 9.50
N GLU A 81 13.13 -5.43 8.78
CA GLU A 81 13.43 -6.77 8.28
C GLU A 81 14.61 -6.74 7.31
N ALA A 82 14.64 -5.76 6.42
CA ALA A 82 15.71 -5.54 5.49
C ALA A 82 17.07 -5.34 6.17
N GLN A 83 17.11 -4.56 7.25
CA GLN A 83 18.31 -4.34 8.05
C GLN A 83 18.82 -5.60 8.76
N ARG A 84 17.95 -6.57 9.08
CA ARG A 84 18.35 -7.85 9.68
C ARG A 84 19.07 -8.77 8.70
N VAL A 85 18.89 -8.57 7.40
CA VAL A 85 19.39 -9.46 6.33
C VAL A 85 20.57 -8.82 5.57
N GLU A 86 21.08 -7.66 6.01
CA GLU A 86 22.17 -6.91 5.36
C GLU A 86 22.01 -6.81 3.83
N ILE A 87 20.91 -6.19 3.40
CA ILE A 87 20.65 -6.04 1.97
C ILE A 87 21.64 -5.07 1.31
N ASP A 88 22.21 -5.50 0.17
CA ASP A 88 22.89 -4.61 -0.77
C ASP A 88 21.87 -3.74 -1.51
N TRP A 89 21.53 -2.62 -0.89
CA TRP A 89 20.53 -1.69 -1.40
C TRP A 89 20.94 -1.06 -2.73
N LYS A 90 22.25 -0.93 -3.02
CA LYS A 90 22.74 -0.40 -4.31
C LYS A 90 22.42 -1.36 -5.43
N LYS A 91 22.78 -2.64 -5.25
CA LYS A 91 22.47 -3.67 -6.23
C LYS A 91 20.97 -3.80 -6.47
N ARG A 92 20.16 -3.81 -5.40
CA ARG A 92 18.69 -3.84 -5.53
C ARG A 92 18.16 -2.63 -6.28
N PHE A 93 18.63 -1.43 -5.95
CA PHE A 93 18.24 -0.21 -6.64
C PHE A 93 18.51 -0.31 -8.15
N GLU A 94 19.70 -0.74 -8.55
CA GLU A 94 20.07 -0.92 -9.95
C GLU A 94 19.17 -1.95 -10.66
N GLU A 95 18.89 -3.07 -10.03
CA GLU A 95 18.02 -4.12 -10.57
C GLU A 95 16.59 -3.61 -10.78
N LYS A 96 16.04 -2.88 -9.80
CA LYS A 96 14.70 -2.27 -9.91
C LYS A 96 14.66 -1.22 -11.02
N VAL A 97 15.62 -0.31 -11.07
CA VAL A 97 15.71 0.72 -12.14
C VAL A 97 15.85 0.06 -13.51
N ARG A 98 16.68 -0.97 -13.65
CA ARG A 98 16.83 -1.73 -14.90
C ARG A 98 15.53 -2.40 -15.32
N GLY A 99 14.76 -2.94 -14.36
CA GLY A 99 13.43 -3.50 -14.60
C GLY A 99 12.46 -2.46 -15.16
N VAL A 100 12.45 -1.25 -14.59
CA VAL A 100 11.55 -0.16 -14.99
C VAL A 100 11.89 0.43 -16.35
N LYS A 101 13.18 0.50 -16.70
CA LYS A 101 13.64 1.02 -18.00
C LYS A 101 13.04 0.31 -19.21
N LYS A 102 12.53 -0.92 -19.03
CA LYS A 102 11.79 -1.67 -20.07
C LYS A 102 10.43 -1.08 -20.41
N PHE A 103 9.82 -0.33 -19.48
CA PHE A 103 8.48 0.21 -19.61
C PHE A 103 8.48 1.73 -19.87
N VAL A 104 9.49 2.43 -19.35
CA VAL A 104 9.58 3.90 -19.45
C VAL A 104 11.04 4.31 -19.57
N ASN A 105 11.31 5.24 -20.49
CA ASN A 105 12.63 5.83 -20.64
C ASN A 105 12.83 6.91 -19.56
N LEU A 106 13.53 6.55 -18.48
CA LEU A 106 13.77 7.44 -17.34
C LEU A 106 15.28 7.60 -17.09
N SER A 107 15.68 8.85 -16.92
CA SER A 107 17.01 9.19 -16.41
C SER A 107 16.94 9.26 -14.88
N VAL A 108 17.61 8.32 -14.23
CA VAL A 108 17.62 8.19 -12.78
C VAL A 108 19.04 8.51 -12.30
N LYS A 109 19.16 9.43 -11.34
CA LYS A 109 20.45 9.76 -10.71
C LYS A 109 20.85 8.65 -9.75
N ASP A 110 22.15 8.47 -9.58
CA ASP A 110 22.67 7.53 -8.59
C ASP A 110 22.46 8.09 -7.18
N PRO A 111 21.80 7.33 -6.28
CA PRO A 111 21.58 7.74 -4.90
C PRO A 111 22.85 7.72 -4.05
N GLU A 112 22.98 8.68 -3.14
CA GLU A 112 24.08 8.76 -2.17
C GLU A 112 23.77 7.96 -0.89
N SER A 113 22.51 7.60 -0.66
CA SER A 113 22.06 6.86 0.53
C SER A 113 20.88 5.91 0.24
N GLU A 114 20.69 4.90 1.10
CA GLU A 114 19.53 3.99 1.06
C GLU A 114 18.20 4.76 1.09
N LYS A 115 18.10 5.79 1.95
CA LYS A 115 16.91 6.62 2.06
C LYS A 115 16.64 7.38 0.77
N GLU A 116 17.68 7.94 0.15
CA GLU A 116 17.54 8.63 -1.13
C GLU A 116 17.16 7.66 -2.26
N ALA A 117 17.76 6.47 -2.30
CA ALA A 117 17.43 5.41 -3.24
C ALA A 117 15.95 5.03 -3.17
N GLN A 118 15.41 4.86 -1.96
CA GLN A 118 13.99 4.56 -1.76
C GLN A 118 13.09 5.71 -2.24
N GLU A 119 13.45 6.96 -1.96
CA GLU A 119 12.68 8.14 -2.41
C GLU A 119 12.73 8.30 -3.93
N ILE A 120 13.85 7.99 -4.56
CA ILE A 120 13.96 7.95 -6.03
C ILE A 120 13.06 6.85 -6.60
N LEU A 121 13.07 5.63 -6.03
CA LEU A 121 12.20 4.55 -6.47
C LEU A 121 10.72 4.93 -6.35
N LYS A 122 10.29 5.60 -5.28
CA LYS A 122 8.90 6.11 -5.13
C LYS A 122 8.52 7.10 -6.24
N LYS A 123 9.45 7.98 -6.65
CA LYS A 123 9.22 8.93 -7.75
C LYS A 123 9.11 8.20 -9.09
N VAL A 124 10.07 7.32 -9.37
CA VAL A 124 10.08 6.47 -10.58
C VAL A 124 8.80 5.66 -10.67
N GLU A 125 8.35 5.11 -9.54
CA GLU A 125 7.11 4.35 -9.44
C GLU A 125 5.88 5.19 -9.81
N THR A 126 5.80 6.41 -9.28
CA THR A 126 4.72 7.35 -9.58
C THR A 126 4.65 7.69 -11.07
N GLU A 127 5.81 7.92 -11.69
CA GLU A 127 5.91 8.21 -13.12
C GLU A 127 5.57 7.00 -13.98
N LEU A 128 6.10 5.83 -13.64
CA LEU A 128 5.79 4.56 -14.30
C LEU A 128 4.28 4.30 -14.33
N PHE A 129 3.60 4.34 -13.19
CA PHE A 129 2.15 4.08 -13.15
C PHE A 129 1.33 5.14 -13.87
N ARG A 130 1.82 6.39 -13.93
CA ARG A 130 1.19 7.44 -14.75
C ARG A 130 1.26 7.08 -16.23
N GLU A 131 2.40 6.63 -16.73
CA GLU A 131 2.56 6.24 -18.14
C GLU A 131 1.79 4.97 -18.48
N LEU A 132 1.86 3.94 -17.62
CA LEU A 132 1.06 2.72 -17.80
C LEU A 132 -0.45 3.01 -17.82
N TRP A 133 -0.91 3.90 -16.94
CA TRP A 133 -2.31 4.32 -16.96
C TRP A 133 -2.69 5.02 -18.27
N LYS A 134 -1.80 5.81 -18.87
CA LYS A 134 -2.09 6.48 -20.15
C LYS A 134 -2.26 5.47 -21.29
N GLN A 135 -1.49 4.39 -21.30
CA GLN A 135 -1.52 3.35 -22.33
C GLN A 135 -2.83 2.55 -22.35
N LEU A 136 -3.55 2.47 -21.23
CA LEU A 136 -4.84 1.78 -21.18
C LEU A 136 -5.93 2.48 -22.03
N SER A 137 -6.76 1.68 -22.69
CA SER A 137 -7.99 2.09 -23.38
C SER A 137 -9.02 2.70 -22.40
N LYS A 138 -10.07 3.33 -22.95
CA LYS A 138 -11.16 3.87 -22.13
C LYS A 138 -11.92 2.76 -21.40
N GLU A 139 -12.07 1.61 -22.06
CA GLU A 139 -12.77 0.43 -21.58
C GLU A 139 -12.02 -0.19 -20.40
N GLU A 140 -10.70 -0.38 -20.51
CA GLU A 140 -9.86 -0.91 -19.42
C GLU A 140 -9.84 0.04 -18.22
N LYS A 141 -9.73 1.36 -18.46
CA LYS A 141 -9.83 2.36 -17.38
C LYS A 141 -11.18 2.30 -16.67
N ARG A 142 -12.27 2.04 -17.40
CA ARG A 142 -13.61 1.89 -16.83
C ARG A 142 -13.70 0.63 -15.99
N GLU A 143 -13.22 -0.49 -16.50
CA GLU A 143 -13.20 -1.78 -15.81
C GLU A 143 -12.47 -1.68 -14.45
N ILE A 144 -11.27 -1.08 -14.43
CA ILE A 144 -10.51 -0.89 -13.18
C ILE A 144 -11.27 0.00 -12.19
N LYS A 145 -11.88 1.09 -12.68
CA LYS A 145 -12.68 2.00 -11.84
C LYS A 145 -13.90 1.30 -11.23
N GLU A 146 -14.58 0.46 -12.00
CA GLU A 146 -15.74 -0.31 -11.53
C GLU A 146 -15.33 -1.40 -10.52
N LYS A 147 -14.23 -2.09 -10.79
CA LYS A 147 -13.66 -3.11 -9.89
C LYS A 147 -13.39 -2.55 -8.48
N PHE A 148 -12.94 -1.31 -8.39
CA PHE A 148 -12.57 -0.65 -7.13
C PHE A 148 -13.53 0.49 -6.74
N LYS A 149 -14.78 0.48 -7.25
CA LYS A 149 -15.76 1.55 -6.99
C LYS A 149 -15.99 1.81 -5.51
N GLU A 150 -15.93 0.76 -4.68
CA GLU A 150 -16.09 0.83 -3.23
C GLU A 150 -15.06 1.73 -2.56
N PHE A 151 -13.91 2.01 -3.19
CA PHE A 151 -12.87 2.85 -2.60
C PHE A 151 -12.68 4.19 -3.33
N ARG A 152 -13.49 4.51 -4.34
CA ARG A 152 -13.31 5.67 -5.24
C ARG A 152 -13.14 7.01 -4.51
N ASP A 153 -13.85 7.20 -3.39
CA ASP A 153 -13.79 8.44 -2.60
C ASP A 153 -12.53 8.55 -1.73
N ASN A 154 -11.86 7.41 -1.46
CA ASN A 154 -10.58 7.38 -0.76
C ASN A 154 -9.44 7.26 -1.77
N LYS A 155 -8.90 8.40 -2.19
CA LYS A 155 -7.83 8.47 -3.20
C LYS A 155 -6.60 7.63 -2.86
N ALA A 156 -6.26 7.47 -1.58
CA ALA A 156 -5.08 6.71 -1.17
C ALA A 156 -5.28 5.20 -1.38
N VAL A 157 -6.36 4.63 -0.84
CA VAL A 157 -6.69 3.20 -1.02
C VAL A 157 -6.97 2.91 -2.49
N PHE A 158 -7.73 3.77 -3.17
CA PHE A 158 -8.02 3.61 -4.59
C PHE A 158 -6.76 3.66 -5.44
N GLY A 159 -5.86 4.61 -5.16
CA GLY A 159 -4.58 4.73 -5.87
C GLY A 159 -3.73 3.47 -5.74
N GLU A 160 -3.63 2.91 -4.53
CA GLU A 160 -2.88 1.66 -4.31
C GLU A 160 -3.53 0.47 -5.03
N LEU A 161 -4.85 0.35 -4.99
CA LEU A 161 -5.58 -0.72 -5.71
C LEU A 161 -5.34 -0.65 -7.22
N VAL A 162 -5.44 0.54 -7.80
CA VAL A 162 -5.15 0.77 -9.22
C VAL A 162 -3.69 0.41 -9.53
N LYS A 163 -2.76 0.87 -8.70
CA LYS A 163 -1.33 0.56 -8.84
C LYS A 163 -1.07 -0.95 -8.88
N ARG A 164 -1.61 -1.71 -7.94
CA ARG A 164 -1.43 -3.17 -7.90
C ARG A 164 -2.07 -3.88 -9.10
N GLU A 165 -3.21 -3.37 -9.57
CA GLU A 165 -3.83 -3.89 -10.79
C GLU A 165 -2.94 -3.65 -12.02
N LEU A 166 -2.36 -2.46 -12.14
CA LEU A 166 -1.39 -2.16 -13.21
C LEU A 166 -0.14 -3.03 -13.10
N GLN A 167 0.39 -3.26 -11.89
CA GLN A 167 1.52 -4.18 -11.69
C GLN A 167 1.22 -5.58 -12.23
N LYS A 168 0.04 -6.12 -11.90
CA LYS A 168 -0.38 -7.44 -12.36
C LYS A 168 -0.55 -7.50 -13.87
N ARG A 169 -1.20 -6.50 -14.47
CA ARG A 169 -1.47 -6.47 -15.92
C ARG A 169 -0.21 -6.35 -16.76
N PHE A 170 0.75 -5.53 -16.32
CA PHE A 170 1.98 -5.24 -17.07
C PHE A 170 3.20 -6.05 -16.61
N GLY A 171 3.06 -6.92 -15.60
CA GLY A 171 4.17 -7.70 -15.06
C GLY A 171 5.28 -6.82 -14.45
N VAL A 172 4.91 -5.69 -13.87
CA VAL A 172 5.85 -4.70 -13.33
C VAL A 172 6.24 -5.11 -11.90
N PRO A 173 7.55 -5.19 -11.59
CA PRO A 173 8.01 -5.53 -10.25
C PRO A 173 7.67 -4.43 -9.24
N THR A 174 7.58 -4.78 -7.96
CA THR A 174 7.44 -3.79 -6.88
C THR A 174 8.69 -2.95 -6.76
N LEU A 175 8.54 -1.61 -6.73
CA LEU A 175 9.66 -0.67 -6.65
C LEU A 175 9.90 -0.22 -5.22
N SER A 176 10.37 -1.17 -4.42
CA SER A 176 10.83 -0.95 -3.05
C SER A 176 12.18 -1.63 -2.87
N LEU A 177 13.08 -1.02 -2.10
CA LEU A 177 14.33 -1.68 -1.71
C LEU A 177 14.10 -2.86 -0.76
N TYR A 178 12.98 -2.84 -0.05
CA TYR A 178 12.70 -3.76 1.06
C TYR A 178 11.85 -4.96 0.64
N VAL A 179 11.43 -5.02 -0.63
CA VAL A 179 10.58 -6.09 -1.17
C VAL A 179 11.13 -6.52 -2.52
N ASP A 180 11.27 -7.83 -2.71
CA ASP A 180 11.73 -8.43 -3.98
C ASP A 180 10.64 -8.43 -5.06
#